data_AF-G5R5G1-F1
#
_entry.id   AF-G5R5G1-F1
#
_cell.length_a   1.000
_cell.length_b   1.000
_cell.length_c   1.000
_cell.angle_alpha   90.00
_cell.angle_beta   90.00
_cell.angle_gamma   90.00
#
_symmetry.space_group_name_H-M   'P 1'
#
loop_
_entity.id
_entity.type
_entity.pdbx_description
1 polymer ?
#
loop_
_entity_poly.entity_id
_entity_poly.type
_entity_poly.pdbx_seq_one_letter_code
_entity_poly.pdbx_strand_id
1 'polypeptide(L)' 'MGDPLTPHSKPEHPPHPRKIAGGSSTAFIDDLPAARTGDGMDCDGVVIGGGTVNTG' A
#
# COMPACT_ATOMS: atom_id res chain seq x y z
N MET A 1 -0.26 6.91 2.38
CA MET A 1 1.05 6.19 2.54
C MET A 1 1.19 5.80 4.00
N GLY A 2 1.63 4.57 4.28
CA GLY A 2 1.74 4.05 5.64
C GLY A 2 0.45 3.41 6.17
N ASP A 3 -0.61 3.41 5.36
CA ASP A 3 -1.89 2.80 5.71
C ASP A 3 -1.73 1.29 5.90
N PRO A 4 -2.26 0.72 7.00
CA PRO A 4 -2.09 -0.69 7.31
C PRO A 4 -3.01 -1.58 6.46
N LEU A 5 -2.52 -2.77 6.13
CA LEU A 5 -3.32 -3.85 5.56
C LEU A 5 -3.36 -5.03 6.54
N THR A 6 -4.32 -5.93 6.32
CA THR A 6 -4.45 -7.17 7.10
C THR A 6 -3.13 -7.94 7.10
N PRO A 7 -2.56 -8.25 8.28
CA PRO A 7 -1.38 -9.11 8.40
C PRO A 7 -1.60 -10.45 7.70
N HIS A 8 -0.53 -11.04 7.18
CA HIS A 8 -0.59 -12.36 6.54
C HIS A 8 0.48 -13.29 7.09
N SER A 9 0.29 -14.58 6.87
CA SER A 9 1.22 -15.65 7.26
C SER A 9 1.25 -16.75 6.19
N LYS A 10 2.19 -17.67 6.34
CA LYS A 10 2.27 -18.93 5.58
C LYS A 10 2.56 -20.08 6.57
N PRO A 11 2.34 -21.36 6.19
CA PRO A 11 2.67 -22.48 7.06
C PRO A 11 4.10 -22.35 7.63
N GLU A 12 4.25 -22.69 8.91
CA GLU A 12 5.52 -22.62 9.68
C GLU A 12 6.12 -21.23 9.87
N HIS A 13 5.37 -20.15 9.58
CA HIS A 13 5.84 -18.77 9.75
C HIS A 13 4.80 -17.94 10.50
N PRO A 14 5.20 -17.14 11.51
CA PRO A 14 4.25 -16.28 12.22
C PRO A 14 3.69 -15.18 11.31
N PRO A 15 2.49 -14.64 11.62
CA PRO A 15 1.96 -13.50 10.90
C PRO A 15 2.86 -12.27 11.08
N HIS A 16 2.96 -11.45 10.04
CA HIS A 16 3.66 -10.16 10.11
C HIS A 16 2.78 -9.04 9.55
N PRO A 17 2.92 -7.82 10.11
CA PRO A 17 2.16 -6.66 9.64
C PRO A 17 2.64 -6.21 8.27
N ARG A 18 1.82 -5.38 7.63
CA ARG A 18 2.12 -4.77 6.33
C ARG A 18 1.46 -3.42 6.19
N LYS A 19 2.12 -2.50 5.50
CA LYS A 19 1.61 -1.18 5.16
C LYS A 19 2.09 -0.72 3.79
N ILE A 20 1.37 0.22 3.21
CA ILE A 20 1.72 0.83 1.93
C ILE A 20 3.02 1.65 2.08
N ALA A 21 4.04 1.31 1.30
CA ALA A 21 5.37 1.93 1.36
C ALA A 21 5.64 2.93 0.22
N GLY A 22 4.87 2.87 -0.87
CA GLY A 22 4.91 3.82 -1.99
C GLY A 22 3.71 4.78 -2.01
N GLY A 23 3.78 5.78 -2.88
CA GLY A 23 2.70 6.73 -3.11
C GLY A 23 3.02 7.71 -4.24
N SER A 24 2.06 8.56 -4.58
CA SER A 24 2.24 9.65 -5.54
C SER A 24 3.28 10.68 -5.07
N SER A 25 4.05 11.24 -6.02
CA SER A 25 4.96 12.36 -5.76
C SER A 25 4.28 13.74 -5.84
N THR A 26 3.03 13.80 -6.32
CA THR A 26 2.34 15.06 -6.63
C THR A 26 0.95 15.17 -6.02
N ALA A 27 0.29 14.04 -5.73
CA ALA A 27 -1.02 13.99 -5.10
C ALA A 27 -0.92 13.52 -3.65
N PHE A 28 -1.47 14.32 -2.75
CA PHE A 28 -1.47 14.07 -1.31
C PHE A 28 -2.92 14.00 -0.82
N ILE A 29 -3.21 13.00 0.01
CA ILE A 29 -4.49 12.83 0.72
C ILE A 29 -4.13 12.87 2.20
N ASP A 30 -4.74 13.81 2.94
CA ASP A 30 -4.43 14.07 4.35
C ASP A 30 -2.92 14.28 4.58
N ASP A 31 -2.28 15.08 3.71
CA ASP A 31 -0.84 15.40 3.71
C ASP A 31 0.09 14.19 3.54
N LEU A 32 -0.44 13.01 3.20
CA LEU A 32 0.32 11.81 2.90
C LEU A 32 0.26 11.50 1.40
N PRO A 33 1.33 10.96 0.80
CA PRO A 33 1.31 10.47 -0.58
C PRO A 33 0.13 9.52 -0.82
N ALA A 34 -0.67 9.85 -1.83
CA ALA A 34 -1.82 9.04 -2.22
C ALA A 34 -1.36 7.68 -2.72
N ALA A 35 -1.94 6.60 -2.20
CA ALA A 35 -1.66 5.24 -2.66
C ALA A 35 -2.37 4.94 -3.99
N ARG A 36 -1.68 4.24 -4.88
CA ARG A 36 -2.12 3.94 -6.24
C ARG A 36 -1.84 2.49 -6.59
N THR A 37 -2.50 1.99 -7.62
CA THR A 37 -2.16 0.69 -8.21
C THR A 37 -0.69 0.66 -8.62
N GLY A 38 0.03 -0.37 -8.18
CA GLY A 38 1.46 -0.55 -8.45
C GLY A 38 2.38 0.05 -7.38
N ASP A 39 1.88 0.84 -6.43
CA ASP A 39 2.71 1.30 -5.31
C ASP A 39 3.09 0.12 -4.41
N GLY A 40 4.36 0.07 -3.99
CA GLY A 40 4.92 -1.05 -3.23
C GLY A 40 4.45 -1.14 -1.78
N MET A 41 4.49 -2.35 -1.23
CA MET A 41 4.31 -2.64 0.20
C MET A 41 5.65 -2.79 0.91
N ASP A 42 5.70 -2.56 2.22
CA ASP A 42 6.92 -2.71 3.01
C ASP A 42 7.41 -4.16 3.14
N CYS A 43 6.51 -5.13 2.98
CA CYS A 43 6.77 -6.57 3.07
C CYS A 43 6.82 -7.27 1.70
N ASP A 44 7.13 -6.53 0.62
CA ASP A 44 7.04 -6.97 -0.78
C ASP A 44 5.58 -7.08 -1.31
N GLY A 45 5.45 -7.02 -2.64
CA GLY A 45 4.19 -6.91 -3.37
C GLY A 45 3.75 -5.46 -3.62
N VAL A 46 2.61 -5.31 -4.29
CA VAL A 46 2.06 -4.01 -4.71
C VAL A 46 0.59 -3.87 -4.34
N VAL A 47 0.14 -2.62 -4.19
CA VAL A 47 -1.28 -2.27 -4.08
C VAL A 47 -1.97 -2.51 -5.43
N ILE A 48 -3.16 -3.11 -5.39
CA ILE A 48 -4.09 -3.15 -6.54
C ILE A 48 -5.33 -2.35 -6.17
N GLY A 49 -5.41 -1.11 -6.69
CA GLY A 49 -6.54 -0.21 -6.50
C GLY A 49 -7.60 -0.36 -7.60
N GLY A 50 -8.75 0.27 -7.40
CA GLY A 50 -9.86 0.31 -8.37
C GLY A 50 -10.73 1.55 -8.17
N GLY A 51 -11.78 1.69 -8.99
CA GLY A 51 -12.68 2.84 -8.99
C GLY A 51 -12.58 3.65 -10.28
N THR A 52 -12.96 4.93 -10.23
CA THR A 52 -13.01 5.83 -11.40
C THR A 52 -11.93 6.91 -11.42
N VAL A 53 -11.14 7.02 -10.35
CA VAL A 53 -10.08 8.03 -10.20
C VAL A 53 -8.74 7.41 -10.57
N ASN A 54 -8.00 8.10 -11.45
CA ASN A 54 -6.61 7.81 -11.77
C ASN A 54 -5.75 8.92 -11.16
N THR A 55 -4.78 8.55 -10.33
CA THR A 55 -3.90 9.49 -9.63
C THR A 55 -2.48 9.37 -10.17
N GLY A 56 -1.89 10.51 -10.54
CA GLY A 56 -0.53 10.62 -11.10
C GLY A 56 0.58 10.48 -10.08
#